data_AF-A0AAC8YCX1-F1
#
_entry.id   AF-A0AAC8YCX1-F1
#
_cell.length_a   1.000
_cell.length_b   1.000
_cell.length_c   1.000
_cell.angle_alpha   90.00
_cell.angle_beta   90.00
_cell.angle_gamma   90.00
#
_symmetry.space_group_name_H-M   'P 1'
#
loop_
_entity.id
_entity.type
_entity.pdbx_description
1 polymer ?
#
loop_
_entity_poly.entity_id
_entity_poly.type
_entity_poly.pdbx_seq_one_letter_code
_entity_poly.pdbx_strand_id
1 'polypeptide(L)'
;MSLAVPYLLDAAARTVPEADVAVADDHMTVSELDRRSIAEAEALLQKGLQTGNRMPLPAMGTAGRLVSALSAIRIGLVLCEDAAPASDRAVGAGADRDVVESRIWSQTPAAIIGSRTVTHGQVIQAVQRGDLRDLEPLRPLLELLGHIWTAAAAAPSADPNVGSGHEDR
;
A
#
# COMPACT_ATOMS: atom_id res chain seq x y z
N MET A 1 7.83 8.72 13.36
CA MET A 1 8.12 7.88 12.18
C MET A 1 7.25 8.39 11.05
N SER A 2 7.80 8.57 9.86
CA SER A 2 7.03 9.13 8.74
C SER A 2 6.33 8.00 7.98
N LEU A 3 4.99 8.02 7.99
CA LEU A 3 4.15 6.96 7.46
C LEU A 3 4.31 6.81 5.93
N ALA A 4 4.45 5.57 5.48
CA ALA A 4 4.43 5.20 4.07
C ALA A 4 3.36 4.11 3.86
N VAL A 5 2.83 4.03 2.64
CA VAL A 5 1.80 3.06 2.24
C VAL A 5 2.03 1.62 2.75
N PRO A 6 3.22 0.99 2.58
CA PRO A 6 3.46 -0.37 3.10
C PRO A 6 3.17 -0.50 4.60
N TYR A 7 3.63 0.47 5.41
CA TYR A 7 3.42 0.43 6.86
C TYR A 7 1.95 0.54 7.28
N LEU A 8 1.13 1.27 6.52
CA LEU A 8 -0.32 1.34 6.77
C LEU A 8 -0.96 -0.03 6.55
N LEU A 9 -0.66 -0.67 5.41
CA LEU A 9 -1.22 -1.97 5.06
C LEU A 9 -0.79 -3.05 6.06
N ASP A 10 0.50 -3.09 6.39
CA ASP A 10 1.07 -4.01 7.38
C ASP A 10 0.43 -3.84 8.77
N ALA A 11 0.23 -2.58 9.18
CA ALA A 11 -0.41 -2.30 10.46
C ALA A 11 -1.85 -2.80 10.45
N ALA A 12 -2.62 -2.50 9.40
CA ALA A 12 -3.99 -2.93 9.26
C ALA A 12 -4.13 -4.46 9.19
N ALA A 13 -3.24 -5.14 8.46
CA ALA A 13 -3.23 -6.61 8.38
C ALA A 13 -2.95 -7.26 9.74
N ARG A 14 -2.22 -6.59 10.63
CA ARG A 14 -2.00 -7.05 12.01
C ARG A 14 -3.15 -6.71 12.96
N THR A 15 -3.80 -5.56 12.79
CA THR A 15 -4.83 -5.09 13.74
C THR A 15 -6.23 -5.55 13.39
N VAL A 16 -6.56 -5.61 12.10
CA VAL A 16 -7.89 -5.95 11.58
C VAL A 16 -7.82 -6.90 10.38
N PRO A 17 -7.16 -8.08 10.52
CA PRO A 17 -6.92 -9.00 9.41
C PRO A 17 -8.20 -9.43 8.68
N GLU A 18 -9.31 -9.57 9.41
CA GLU A 18 -10.60 -10.06 8.90
C GLU A 18 -11.55 -8.93 8.46
N ALA A 19 -11.13 -7.66 8.55
CA ALA A 19 -11.96 -6.57 8.07
C ALA A 19 -12.15 -6.68 6.56
N ASP A 20 -13.41 -6.64 6.11
CA ASP A 20 -13.76 -6.64 4.70
C ASP A 20 -13.48 -5.25 4.09
N VAL A 21 -12.78 -5.22 2.96
CA VAL A 21 -12.48 -3.99 2.23
C VAL A 21 -12.91 -4.12 0.78
N ALA A 22 -13.59 -3.09 0.28
CA ALA A 22 -13.93 -2.98 -1.13
C ALA A 22 -12.67 -2.67 -1.95
N VAL A 23 -12.43 -3.47 -2.99
CA VAL A 23 -11.29 -3.36 -3.91
C VAL A 23 -11.83 -3.32 -5.34
N ALA A 24 -12.12 -2.12 -5.84
CA ALA A 24 -12.85 -1.88 -7.10
C ALA A 24 -14.20 -2.63 -7.13
N ASP A 25 -14.32 -3.64 -7.99
CA ASP A 25 -15.51 -4.46 -8.22
C ASP A 25 -15.61 -5.70 -7.32
N ASP A 26 -14.64 -5.89 -6.41
CA ASP A 26 -14.52 -7.06 -5.55
C ASP A 26 -14.43 -6.66 -4.07
N HIS A 27 -14.51 -7.67 -3.19
CA HIS A 27 -14.34 -7.56 -1.75
C HIS A 27 -13.34 -8.60 -1.27
N MET A 28 -12.45 -8.22 -0.37
CA MET A 28 -11.55 -9.16 0.29
C MET A 28 -11.17 -8.67 1.67
N THR A 29 -10.70 -9.58 2.52
CA THR A 29 -10.20 -9.20 3.84
C THR A 29 -8.88 -8.44 3.73
N VAL A 30 -8.55 -7.60 4.72
CA VAL A 30 -7.26 -6.90 4.77
C VAL A 30 -6.09 -7.89 4.72
N SER A 31 -6.20 -9.04 5.38
CA SER A 31 -5.16 -10.09 5.33
C SER A 31 -4.98 -10.67 3.93
N GLU A 32 -6.07 -10.88 3.19
CA GLU A 32 -5.98 -11.38 1.80
C GLU A 32 -5.37 -10.33 0.88
N LEU A 33 -5.78 -9.06 1.02
CA LEU A 33 -5.20 -7.95 0.26
C LEU A 33 -3.69 -7.83 0.50
N ASP A 34 -3.26 -7.87 1.77
CA ASP A 34 -1.85 -7.78 2.14
C ASP A 34 -1.05 -8.94 1.55
N ARG A 35 -1.53 -10.17 1.70
CA ARG A 35 -0.89 -11.38 1.15
C ARG A 35 -0.74 -11.32 -0.37
N ARG A 36 -1.80 -10.93 -1.09
CA ARG A 36 -1.74 -10.76 -2.55
C ARG A 36 -0.76 -9.66 -2.94
N SER A 37 -0.77 -8.55 -2.19
CA SER A 37 0.15 -7.44 -2.45
C SER A 37 1.62 -7.86 -2.30
N ILE A 38 1.92 -8.66 -1.27
CA ILE A 38 3.26 -9.21 -0.99
C ILE A 38 3.69 -10.15 -2.10
N ALA A 39 2.84 -11.11 -2.48
CA ALA A 39 3.17 -12.09 -3.51
C ALA A 39 3.49 -11.42 -4.86
N GLU A 40 2.70 -10.41 -5.26
CA GLU A 40 2.96 -9.68 -6.49
C GLU A 40 4.18 -8.74 -6.38
N ALA A 41 4.43 -8.14 -5.20
CA ALA A 41 5.65 -7.38 -4.95
C ALA A 41 6.91 -8.24 -5.10
N GLU A 42 6.91 -9.46 -4.56
CA GLU A 42 8.00 -10.41 -4.71
C GLU A 42 8.21 -10.80 -6.18
N ALA A 43 7.12 -11.01 -6.93
CA ALA A 43 7.21 -11.28 -8.37
C ALA A 43 7.83 -10.10 -9.15
N LEU A 44 7.53 -8.85 -8.78
CA LEU A 44 8.16 -7.67 -9.37
C LEU A 44 9.66 -7.59 -9.05
N LEU A 45 10.06 -7.92 -7.82
CA LEU A 45 11.47 -7.99 -7.41
C LEU A 45 12.21 -9.11 -8.15
N GLN A 46 11.57 -10.27 -8.36
CA GLN A 46 12.13 -11.38 -9.15
C GLN A 46 12.32 -11.04 -10.63
N LYS A 47 11.53 -10.10 -11.17
CA LYS A 47 11.75 -9.51 -12.51
C LYS A 47 12.89 -8.48 -12.53
N GLY A 48 13.55 -8.25 -11.39
CA GLY A 48 14.67 -7.34 -11.24
C GLY A 48 14.27 -5.87 -11.12
N LEU A 49 12.98 -5.58 -10.87
CA LEU A 49 12.55 -4.20 -10.60
C LEU A 49 13.07 -3.74 -9.24
N GLN A 50 13.52 -2.49 -9.20
CA GLN A 50 14.15 -1.87 -8.04
C GLN A 50 13.40 -0.60 -7.65
N THR A 51 13.51 -0.22 -6.38
CA THR A 51 13.02 1.07 -5.88
C THR A 51 13.44 2.23 -6.79
N GLY A 52 12.50 3.10 -7.13
CA GLY A 52 12.70 4.23 -8.04
C GLY A 52 12.54 3.89 -9.52
N ASN A 53 12.45 2.60 -9.90
CA ASN A 53 12.05 2.24 -11.26
C ASN A 53 10.63 2.73 -11.52
N ARG A 54 10.39 3.18 -12.75
CA ARG A 54 9.09 3.68 -13.19
C ARG A 54 8.25 2.54 -13.73
N MET A 55 6.98 2.53 -13.35
CA MET A 55 5.98 1.59 -13.83
C MET A 55 4.81 2.38 -14.42
N PRO A 56 4.21 1.93 -15.55
CA PRO A 56 2.99 2.55 -16.04
C PRO A 56 1.90 2.55 -14.97
N LEU A 57 1.22 3.68 -14.82
CA LEU A 57 0.05 3.78 -13.94
C LEU A 57 -1.02 2.82 -14.48
N PRO A 58 -1.37 1.75 -13.75
CA PRO A 58 -2.37 0.81 -14.24
C PRO A 58 -3.75 1.46 -14.25
N ALA A 59 -4.60 1.06 -15.20
CA ALA A 59 -6.03 1.37 -15.13
C ALA A 59 -6.66 0.57 -13.96
N MET A 60 -6.73 1.18 -12.79
CA MET A 60 -7.15 0.58 -11.50
C MET A 60 -8.67 0.31 -11.40
N GLY A 61 -9.31 -0.06 -12.52
CA GLY A 61 -10.75 -0.37 -12.57
C GLY A 61 -11.11 -1.79 -12.15
N THR A 62 -10.13 -2.62 -11.79
CA THR A 62 -10.34 -4.00 -11.33
C THR A 62 -9.49 -4.29 -10.11
N ALA A 63 -9.93 -5.25 -9.28
CA ALA A 63 -9.20 -5.65 -8.08
C ALA A 63 -7.73 -6.00 -8.37
N GLY A 64 -7.47 -6.80 -9.41
CA GLY A 64 -6.10 -7.18 -9.78
C GLY A 64 -5.21 -6.00 -10.18
N ARG A 65 -5.77 -4.97 -10.83
CA ARG A 65 -5.01 -3.76 -11.19
C ARG A 65 -4.71 -2.88 -9.98
N LEU A 66 -5.62 -2.84 -9.01
CA LEU A 66 -5.40 -2.16 -7.72
C LEU A 66 -4.33 -2.87 -6.89
N VAL A 67 -4.39 -4.19 -6.78
CA VAL A 67 -3.35 -5.00 -6.12
C VAL A 67 -1.99 -4.74 -6.77
N SER A 68 -1.94 -4.74 -8.11
CA SER A 68 -0.71 -4.47 -8.85
C SER A 68 -0.12 -3.08 -8.55
N ALA A 69 -0.96 -2.05 -8.49
CA ALA A 69 -0.53 -0.70 -8.12
C ALA A 69 0.01 -0.66 -6.67
N LEU A 70 -0.68 -1.32 -5.75
CA LEU A 70 -0.30 -1.40 -4.35
C LEU A 70 1.05 -2.13 -4.16
N SER A 71 1.22 -3.28 -4.83
CA SER A 71 2.47 -4.06 -4.85
C SER A 71 3.65 -3.28 -5.40
N ALA A 72 3.44 -2.51 -6.47
CA ALA A 72 4.47 -1.66 -7.05
C ALA A 72 4.93 -0.57 -6.08
N ILE A 73 3.98 0.14 -5.46
CA ILE A 73 4.27 1.20 -4.48
C ILE A 73 4.93 0.60 -3.23
N ARG A 74 4.51 -0.59 -2.80
CA ARG A 74 5.07 -1.31 -1.63
C ARG A 74 6.59 -1.44 -1.69
N ILE A 75 7.14 -1.75 -2.86
CA ILE A 75 8.60 -1.89 -3.08
C ILE A 75 9.26 -0.60 -3.61
N GLY A 76 8.51 0.51 -3.62
CA GLY A 76 8.98 1.83 -4.02
C GLY A 76 9.14 2.03 -5.52
N LEU A 77 8.38 1.31 -6.35
CA LEU A 77 8.24 1.69 -7.76
C LEU A 77 7.42 2.99 -7.86
N VAL A 78 7.66 3.73 -8.94
CA VAL A 78 7.01 5.01 -9.19
C VAL A 78 5.98 4.85 -10.31
N LEU A 79 4.70 4.94 -9.96
CA LEU A 79 3.60 4.87 -10.94
C LEU A 79 3.59 6.14 -11.81
N CYS A 80 3.63 6.01 -13.12
CA CYS A 80 3.70 7.15 -14.04
C CYS A 80 2.69 7.00 -15.18
N GLU A 81 1.98 8.06 -15.54
CA GLU A 81 1.04 8.06 -16.68
C GLU A 81 1.75 7.75 -18.02
N ASP A 82 2.97 8.25 -18.19
CA ASP A 82 3.75 8.15 -19.43
C ASP A 82 4.92 7.14 -19.37
N ALA A 83 4.95 6.23 -18.39
CA ALA A 83 6.01 5.23 -18.36
C ALA A 83 5.80 4.20 -19.47
N ALA A 84 6.89 3.88 -20.19
CA ALA A 84 6.94 2.65 -20.97
C ALA A 84 6.79 1.46 -20.00
N PRO A 85 6.11 0.37 -20.40
CA PRO A 85 6.10 -0.85 -19.61
C PRO A 85 7.54 -1.24 -19.33
N ALA A 86 7.84 -1.54 -18.06
CA ALA A 86 9.15 -2.03 -17.69
C ALA A 86 9.45 -3.25 -18.58
N SER A 87 10.46 -3.13 -19.44
CA SER A 87 10.88 -4.27 -20.26
C SER A 87 11.27 -5.41 -19.33
N ASP A 88 10.94 -6.66 -19.70
CA ASP A 88 11.26 -7.92 -19.00
C ASP A 88 12.78 -8.21 -18.88
N ARG A 89 13.62 -7.17 -18.82
CA ARG A 89 15.08 -7.28 -18.78
C ARG A 89 15.65 -6.50 -17.62
N ALA A 90 15.61 -7.13 -16.46
CA ALA A 90 16.65 -6.99 -15.46
C ALA A 90 16.98 -8.40 -14.94
N VAL A 91 18.09 -8.98 -15.43
CA VAL A 91 18.68 -10.19 -14.84
C VAL A 91 19.56 -9.71 -13.68
N GLY A 92 18.97 -9.63 -12.50
CA GLY A 92 19.65 -9.40 -11.23
C GLY A 92 19.13 -10.38 -10.20
N ALA A 93 19.93 -10.71 -9.18
CA ALA A 93 19.42 -11.45 -8.04
C ALA A 93 18.26 -10.65 -7.43
N GLY A 94 17.08 -11.28 -7.30
CA GLY A 94 15.90 -10.63 -6.71
C GLY A 94 16.25 -10.07 -5.33
N ALA A 95 15.91 -8.80 -5.11
CA ALA A 95 16.15 -8.17 -3.81
C ALA A 95 15.19 -8.75 -2.76
N ASP A 96 15.67 -8.85 -1.52
CA ASP A 96 14.83 -9.21 -0.38
C ASP A 96 13.79 -8.11 -0.13
N ARG A 97 12.50 -8.50 -0.13
CA ARG A 97 11.36 -7.60 0.05
C ARG A 97 11.44 -6.81 1.35
N ASP A 98 11.74 -7.45 2.48
CA ASP A 98 11.76 -6.80 3.79
C ASP A 98 12.87 -5.74 3.85
N VAL A 99 14.00 -6.02 3.21
CA VAL A 99 15.11 -5.05 3.07
C VAL A 99 14.67 -3.86 2.22
N VAL A 100 13.96 -4.09 1.13
CA VAL A 100 13.44 -3.01 0.26
C VAL A 100 12.42 -2.15 1.01
N GLU A 101 11.40 -2.78 1.62
CA GLU A 101 10.33 -2.10 2.35
C GLU A 101 10.86 -1.24 3.50
N SER A 102 11.91 -1.70 4.21
CA SER A 102 12.54 -0.94 5.30
C SER A 102 13.12 0.43 4.87
N ARG A 103 13.35 0.62 3.57
CA ARG A 103 13.91 1.85 2.97
C ARG A 103 12.85 2.77 2.37
N ILE A 104 11.58 2.36 2.40
CA ILE A 104 10.47 3.14 1.84
C ILE A 104 9.92 4.07 2.90
N TRP A 105 10.19 5.37 2.75
CA TRP A 105 9.81 6.38 3.73
C TRP A 105 8.83 7.37 3.10
N SER A 106 8.26 8.27 3.91
CA SER A 106 7.27 9.25 3.41
C SER A 106 7.72 10.14 2.24
N GLN A 107 9.04 10.34 2.07
CA GLN A 107 9.59 11.18 1.00
C GLN A 107 9.90 10.36 -0.25
N THR A 108 9.82 9.03 -0.18
CA THR A 108 9.97 8.16 -1.34
C THR A 108 8.85 8.50 -2.34
N PRO A 109 9.18 8.66 -3.65
CA PRO A 109 8.16 8.84 -4.68
C PRO A 109 7.27 7.61 -4.80
N ALA A 110 5.95 7.82 -4.84
CA ALA A 110 4.95 6.79 -5.12
C ALA A 110 4.40 6.90 -6.54
N ALA A 111 4.26 8.13 -7.06
CA ALA A 111 3.77 8.37 -8.40
C ALA A 111 4.33 9.67 -9.03
N ILE A 112 4.23 9.77 -10.35
CA ILE A 112 4.38 10.99 -11.12
C ILE A 112 3.11 11.18 -11.94
N ILE A 113 2.37 12.25 -11.64
CA ILE A 113 1.11 12.62 -12.30
C ILE A 113 1.33 13.95 -13.03
N GLY A 114 1.22 13.94 -14.36
CA GLY A 114 1.73 15.02 -15.20
C GLY A 114 3.20 15.34 -14.87
N SER A 115 3.47 16.57 -14.42
CA SER A 115 4.82 17.01 -14.00
C SER A 115 5.08 16.91 -12.49
N ARG A 116 4.11 16.42 -11.71
CA ARG A 116 4.15 16.42 -10.25
C ARG A 116 4.59 15.06 -9.71
N THR A 117 5.66 15.07 -8.92
CA THR A 117 6.01 13.93 -8.07
C THR A 117 5.11 13.89 -6.84
N VAL A 118 4.48 12.74 -6.61
CA VAL A 118 3.65 12.44 -5.44
C VAL A 118 4.41 11.45 -4.56
N THR A 119 4.61 11.77 -3.28
CA THR A 119 5.32 10.91 -2.34
C THR A 119 4.37 10.02 -1.55
N HIS A 120 4.91 8.94 -0.95
CA HIS A 120 4.14 8.09 -0.03
C HIS A 120 3.49 8.89 1.10
N GLY A 121 4.17 9.89 1.65
CA GLY A 121 3.64 10.74 2.71
C GLY A 121 2.47 11.59 2.25
N GLN A 122 2.51 12.08 1.02
CA GLN A 122 1.39 12.83 0.42
C GLN A 122 0.18 11.94 0.17
N VAL A 123 0.39 10.68 -0.26
CA VAL A 123 -0.67 9.67 -0.38
C VAL A 123 -1.35 9.44 0.97
N ILE A 124 -0.57 9.17 2.02
CA ILE A 124 -1.10 8.96 3.38
C ILE A 124 -1.85 10.20 3.90
N GLN A 125 -1.31 11.40 3.69
CA GLN A 125 -1.97 12.63 4.09
C GLN A 125 -3.30 12.86 3.36
N ALA A 126 -3.37 12.54 2.07
CA ALA A 126 -4.61 12.64 1.30
C ALA A 126 -5.68 11.69 1.84
N VAL A 127 -5.29 10.45 2.14
CA VAL A 127 -6.16 9.44 2.80
C VAL A 127 -6.68 9.96 4.15
N GLN A 128 -5.80 10.47 5.00
CA GLN A 128 -6.16 10.97 6.34
C GLN A 128 -7.08 12.19 6.31
N ARG A 129 -6.89 13.08 5.33
CA ARG A 129 -7.69 14.31 5.18
C ARG A 129 -8.99 14.09 4.41
N GLY A 130 -9.12 12.98 3.68
CA GLY A 130 -10.22 12.74 2.76
C GLY A 130 -10.24 13.70 1.55
N ASP A 131 -9.11 14.33 1.21
CA ASP A 131 -9.01 15.26 0.09
C ASP A 131 -8.23 14.64 -1.06
N LEU A 132 -8.96 14.17 -2.08
CA LEU A 132 -8.43 13.39 -3.20
C LEU A 132 -8.30 14.20 -4.50
N ARG A 133 -8.75 15.46 -4.50
CA ARG A 133 -9.01 16.24 -5.72
C ARG A 133 -7.79 16.44 -6.62
N ASP A 134 -6.60 16.53 -6.05
CA ASP A 134 -5.36 16.76 -6.80
C ASP A 134 -4.65 15.47 -7.25
N LEU A 135 -5.22 14.30 -6.92
CA LEU A 135 -4.63 12.99 -7.16
C LEU A 135 -5.63 12.07 -7.88
N GLU A 136 -6.47 12.65 -8.74
CA GLU A 136 -7.55 11.93 -9.44
C GLU A 136 -7.10 10.62 -10.13
N PRO A 137 -5.94 10.54 -10.80
CA PRO A 137 -5.48 9.27 -11.39
C PRO A 137 -5.15 8.18 -10.35
N LEU A 138 -4.91 8.57 -9.10
CA LEU A 138 -4.70 7.66 -7.96
C LEU A 138 -5.97 7.43 -7.14
N ARG A 139 -7.12 8.02 -7.51
CA ARG A 139 -8.35 7.98 -6.70
C ARG A 139 -8.73 6.55 -6.27
N PRO A 140 -8.77 5.53 -7.15
CA PRO A 140 -9.13 4.16 -6.73
C PRO A 140 -8.21 3.60 -5.63
N LEU A 141 -6.90 3.90 -5.70
CA LEU A 141 -5.94 3.50 -4.68
C LEU A 141 -6.17 4.26 -3.36
N LEU A 142 -6.45 5.57 -3.45
CA LEU A 142 -6.70 6.39 -2.26
C LEU A 142 -7.99 5.98 -1.54
N GLU A 143 -9.04 5.64 -2.28
CA GLU A 143 -10.29 5.11 -1.74
C GLU A 143 -10.05 3.78 -1.00
N LEU A 144 -9.32 2.86 -1.62
CA LEU A 144 -8.91 1.60 -0.99
C LEU A 144 -8.14 1.84 0.31
N LEU A 145 -7.12 2.69 0.28
CA LEU A 145 -6.33 3.04 1.47
C LEU A 145 -7.18 3.73 2.55
N GLY A 146 -8.20 4.51 2.15
CA GLY A 146 -9.18 5.12 3.04
C GLY A 146 -10.08 4.10 3.74
N HIS A 147 -10.53 3.06 3.03
CA HIS A 147 -11.26 1.95 3.63
C HIS A 147 -10.40 1.21 4.66
N ILE A 148 -9.15 0.90 4.32
CA ILE A 148 -8.20 0.24 5.22
C ILE A 148 -7.92 1.10 6.46
N TRP A 149 -7.67 2.41 6.25
CA TRP A 149 -7.44 3.36 7.34
C TRP A 149 -8.63 3.41 8.30
N THR A 150 -9.84 3.53 7.76
CA THR A 150 -11.08 3.58 8.55
C THR A 150 -11.31 2.29 9.32
N ALA A 151 -11.12 1.14 8.67
CA ALA A 151 -11.25 -0.16 9.32
C ALA A 151 -10.26 -0.32 10.48
N ALA A 152 -9.00 0.08 10.28
CA ALA A 152 -7.98 0.03 11.33
C ALA A 152 -8.25 1.03 12.48
N ALA A 153 -8.79 2.21 12.17
CA ALA A 153 -9.14 3.22 13.18
C ALA A 153 -10.37 2.84 14.01
N ALA A 154 -11.29 2.05 13.46
CA ALA A 154 -12.47 1.53 14.16
C ALA A 154 -12.17 0.29 15.02
N ALA A 155 -10.97 -0.27 14.92
CA ALA A 155 -10.57 -1.42 15.71
C ALA A 155 -10.60 -1.06 17.21
N PRO A 156 -11.18 -1.90 18.08
CA PRO A 156 -11.07 -1.69 19.51
C PRO A 156 -9.59 -1.70 19.87
N SER A 157 -9.09 -0.59 20.44
CA SER A 157 -7.78 -0.55 21.05
C SER A 157 -7.75 -1.66 22.09
N ALA A 158 -6.93 -2.69 21.86
CA ALA A 158 -6.71 -3.74 22.84
C ALA A 158 -6.16 -3.07 24.11
N ASP A 159 -7.06 -2.81 25.06
CA ASP A 159 -6.72 -2.23 26.34
C ASP A 159 -5.94 -3.32 27.10
N PRO A 160 -4.64 -3.16 27.39
CA PRO A 160 -3.87 -4.19 28.07
C PRO A 160 -4.25 -4.31 29.56
N ASN A 161 -5.32 -3.65 30.01
CA ASN A 161 -5.61 -3.47 31.43
C ASN A 161 -7.07 -3.78 31.83
N VAL A 162 -7.64 -4.85 31.28
CA VAL A 162 -8.84 -5.47 31.85
C VAL A 162 -8.54 -6.94 32.16
N GLY A 163 -7.87 -7.12 33.30
CA GLY A 163 -7.56 -8.42 33.91
C GLY A 163 -7.61 -8.30 35.43
N SER A 164 -8.82 -8.07 35.94
CA SER A 164 -9.34 -8.51 37.24
C SER A 164 -8.55 -8.15 38.50
N GLY A 165 -8.92 -7.02 39.10
CA GLY A 165 -8.93 -6.93 40.55
C GLY A 165 -10.00 -7.86 41.15
N HIS A 166 -9.71 -8.34 42.35
CA HIS A 166 -10.64 -8.84 43.37
C HIS A 166 -10.99 -10.34 43.35
N GLU A 167 -10.23 -11.13 44.11
CA GLU A 167 -10.81 -12.05 45.10
C GLU A 167 -10.05 -11.90 46.42
N ASP A 168 -10.59 -11.06 47.31
CA ASP A 168 -10.38 -11.17 48.75
C ASP A 168 -11.16 -12.40 49.24
N ARG A 169 -10.46 -13.38 49.81
CA ARG A 169 -10.90 -14.15 50.99
C ARG A 169 -9.79 -14.99 51.57
#